data_AF-A0A376CYL6-F1
#
_entry.id   AF-A0A376CYL6-F1
#
_cell.length_a   1.000
_cell.length_b   1.000
_cell.length_c   1.000
_cell.angle_alpha   90.00
_cell.angle_beta   90.00
_cell.angle_gamma   90.00
#
_symmetry.space_group_name_H-M   'P 1'
#
loop_
_entity.id
_entity.type
_entity.pdbx_description
1 polymer ?
#
loop_
_entity_poly.entity_id
_entity_poly.type
_entity_poly.pdbx_seq_one_letter_code
_entity_poly.pdbx_strand_id
1 'polypeptide(L)'
;MSTTPQPPKYSWQQSYRWDPFTDEELAFEQWKTIPGASGYEVSTLGRVYNRKTGNILAWGYTGTSLLYAYVSVKTDMGNIWSLKVHRAVMMAFNPTVDNAMEIDHIDGNVLNNRLDNLRWVTHAENCRARAIKRQKDKKAGVVSARRRRSTRKGYCSRNHKLQTYEGTNRQDCRQCRKAILERNKNYVNLILWPLNDLMREIPRNPDNMLAA
;
A
#
# COMPACT_ATOMS: atom_id res chain seq x y z
N MET A 1 15.64 -28.78 14.50
CA MET A 1 15.86 -27.93 13.31
C MET A 1 14.50 -27.39 12.88
N SER A 2 14.18 -26.15 13.26
CA SER A 2 12.90 -25.52 12.94
C SER A 2 12.91 -25.10 11.47
N THR A 3 12.22 -25.86 10.63
CA THR A 3 12.03 -25.49 9.23
C THR A 3 10.84 -24.56 9.16
N THR A 4 11.10 -23.25 9.17
CA THR A 4 10.06 -22.26 8.88
C THR A 4 9.49 -22.58 7.50
N PRO A 5 8.16 -22.79 7.37
CA PRO A 5 7.58 -23.16 6.09
C PRO A 5 7.88 -22.08 5.06
N GLN A 6 8.55 -22.47 3.98
CA GLN A 6 8.86 -21.57 2.88
C GLN A 6 7.55 -21.06 2.27
N PRO A 7 7.37 -19.73 2.16
CA PRO A 7 6.11 -19.17 1.67
C PRO A 7 5.86 -19.62 0.21
N PRO A 8 4.61 -19.89 -0.17
CA PRO A 8 4.28 -20.50 -1.46
C PRO A 8 4.66 -19.58 -2.62
N LYS A 9 5.50 -20.02 -3.57
CA LYS A 9 6.04 -19.22 -4.69
C LYS A 9 4.97 -18.54 -5.58
N TYR A 10 4.35 -17.42 -5.18
CA TYR A 10 3.57 -16.55 -6.07
C TYR A 10 3.40 -15.11 -5.53
N SER A 11 3.59 -14.16 -6.45
CA SER A 11 3.32 -12.70 -6.42
C SER A 11 4.40 -11.81 -5.79
N TRP A 12 4.62 -10.65 -6.45
CA TRP A 12 5.43 -9.48 -6.06
C TRP A 12 5.28 -9.04 -4.58
N GLN A 13 4.31 -9.56 -3.84
CA GLN A 13 4.09 -9.28 -2.43
C GLN A 13 5.07 -10.03 -1.52
N GLN A 14 5.70 -11.12 -1.98
CA GLN A 14 6.70 -11.87 -1.20
C GLN A 14 8.06 -11.19 -1.14
N SER A 15 8.35 -10.27 -2.07
CA SER A 15 9.53 -9.40 -2.00
C SER A 15 9.33 -8.21 -1.07
N TYR A 16 8.12 -8.00 -0.54
CA TYR A 16 7.90 -7.00 0.51
C TYR A 16 8.37 -7.57 1.84
N ARG A 17 9.67 -7.46 2.06
CA ARG A 17 10.20 -7.35 3.41
C ARG A 17 9.94 -5.92 3.84
N TRP A 18 9.14 -5.74 4.87
CA TRP A 18 9.20 -4.49 5.60
C TRP A 18 10.46 -4.58 6.46
N ASP A 19 11.34 -3.59 6.28
CA ASP A 19 12.53 -3.44 7.09
C ASP A 19 12.15 -2.60 8.31
N PRO A 20 12.34 -3.11 9.54
CA PRO A 20 12.04 -2.36 10.74
C PRO A 20 12.67 -0.98 10.74
N PHE A 21 11.96 -0.02 11.35
CA PHE A 21 12.54 1.29 11.56
C PHE A 21 13.79 1.13 12.39
N THR A 22 14.90 1.66 11.90
CA THR A 22 16.14 1.67 12.65
C THR A 22 16.03 2.69 13.79
N ASP A 23 16.83 2.51 14.84
CA ASP A 23 16.90 3.48 15.94
C ASP A 23 17.27 4.88 15.44
N GLU A 24 18.14 4.96 14.43
CA GLU A 24 18.53 6.21 13.78
C GLU A 24 17.35 6.86 13.02
N GLU A 25 16.59 6.08 12.25
CA GLU A 25 15.38 6.56 11.58
C GLU A 25 14.36 7.11 12.58
N LEU A 26 14.16 6.43 13.71
CA LEU A 26 13.26 6.87 14.77
C LEU A 26 13.79 8.12 15.48
N ALA A 27 15.11 8.22 15.68
CA ALA A 27 15.74 9.39 16.27
C ALA A 27 15.56 10.65 15.41
N PHE A 28 15.56 10.52 14.08
CA PHE A 28 15.35 11.64 13.15
C PHE A 28 13.94 11.71 12.55
N GLU A 29 12.99 10.95 13.10
CA GLU A 29 11.60 10.94 12.64
C GLU A 29 10.95 12.31 12.89
N GLN A 30 10.62 13.02 11.81
CA GLN A 30 9.91 14.30 11.89
C GLN A 30 8.41 14.10 11.69
N TRP A 31 7.60 14.94 12.34
CA TRP A 31 6.14 14.87 12.31
C TRP A 31 5.56 16.19 11.80
N LYS A 32 4.53 16.10 10.94
CA LYS A 32 3.80 17.27 10.45
C LYS A 32 2.30 17.02 10.43
N THR A 33 1.53 18.07 10.65
CA THR A 33 0.07 18.05 10.54
C THR A 33 -0.37 17.64 9.13
N ILE A 34 -1.38 16.78 9.03
CA ILE A 34 -1.97 16.40 7.75
C ILE A 34 -2.89 17.53 7.26
N PRO A 35 -2.65 18.12 6.07
CA PRO A 35 -3.52 19.18 5.53
C PRO A 35 -4.98 18.71 5.39
N GLY A 36 -5.91 19.49 5.95
CA GLY A 36 -7.35 19.19 5.96
C GLY A 36 -7.80 18.19 7.04
N ALA A 37 -6.88 17.72 7.89
CA ALA A 37 -7.15 16.83 9.01
C ALA A 37 -6.23 17.16 10.21
N SER A 38 -6.37 18.37 10.76
CA SER A 38 -5.51 18.96 11.81
C SER A 38 -5.45 18.18 13.14
N GLY A 39 -6.39 17.26 13.36
CA GLY A 39 -6.37 16.31 14.48
C GLY A 39 -5.31 15.21 14.35
N TYR A 40 -4.60 15.15 13.23
CA TYR A 40 -3.66 14.08 12.89
C TYR A 40 -2.33 14.63 12.39
N GLU A 41 -1.26 13.90 12.70
CA GLU A 41 0.07 14.14 12.18
C GLU A 41 0.56 12.91 11.42
N VAL A 42 1.43 13.13 10.43
CA VAL A 42 2.12 12.08 9.68
C VAL A 42 3.63 12.29 9.82
N SER A 43 4.37 11.20 9.91
CA SER A 43 5.82 11.24 10.02
C SER A 43 6.55 11.05 8.68
N THR A 44 7.84 11.38 8.66
CA THR A 44 8.75 11.05 7.54
C THR A 44 8.87 9.55 7.28
N LEU A 45 8.54 8.70 8.26
CA LEU A 45 8.52 7.24 8.14
C LEU A 45 7.15 6.69 7.70
N GLY A 46 6.17 7.57 7.49
CA GLY A 46 4.80 7.20 7.09
C GLY A 46 3.90 6.77 8.25
N ARG A 47 4.32 6.95 9.50
CA ARG A 47 3.46 6.66 10.66
C ARG A 47 2.42 7.79 10.80
N VAL A 48 1.20 7.45 11.22
CA VAL A 48 0.13 8.44 11.39
C VAL A 48 -0.31 8.47 12.83
N TYR A 49 -0.20 9.63 13.46
CA TYR A 49 -0.50 9.86 14.86
C TYR A 49 -1.82 10.61 15.02
N ASN A 50 -2.66 10.13 15.93
CA ASN A 50 -3.90 10.80 16.31
C ASN A 50 -3.67 11.63 17.57
N ARG A 51 -3.68 12.95 17.43
CA ARG A 51 -3.40 13.90 18.53
C ARG A 51 -4.43 13.81 19.66
N LYS A 52 -5.68 13.45 19.35
CA LYS A 52 -6.74 13.35 20.36
C LYS A 52 -6.60 12.11 21.23
N THR A 53 -6.24 10.97 20.63
CA THR A 53 -6.18 9.69 21.36
C THR A 53 -4.77 9.33 21.82
N GLY A 54 -3.75 10.03 21.34
CA GLY A 54 -2.35 9.70 21.62
C GLY A 54 -1.84 8.44 20.91
N ASN A 55 -2.54 7.95 19.89
CA ASN A 55 -2.28 6.63 19.30
C ASN A 55 -1.76 6.73 17.88
N ILE A 56 -0.89 5.79 17.51
CA ILE A 56 -0.54 5.51 16.12
C ILE A 56 -1.68 4.73 15.46
N LEU A 57 -2.17 5.25 14.34
CA LEU A 57 -3.23 4.62 13.57
C LEU A 57 -2.70 3.40 12.84
N ALA A 58 -3.43 2.29 12.95
CA ALA A 58 -3.19 1.13 12.11
C ALA A 58 -3.53 1.46 10.66
N TRP A 59 -2.66 1.00 9.77
CA TRP A 59 -2.90 1.02 8.35
C TRP A 59 -3.91 -0.07 7.98
N GLY A 60 -4.94 0.33 7.24
CA GLY A 60 -5.81 -0.57 6.49
C GLY A 60 -5.29 -0.83 5.08
N TYR A 61 -5.99 -1.71 4.37
CA TYR A 61 -5.77 -1.97 2.94
C TYR A 61 -7.10 -1.84 2.16
N THR A 62 -7.07 -1.18 1.01
CA THR A 62 -8.23 -1.15 0.09
C THR A 62 -7.86 -1.75 -1.27
N GLY A 63 -8.84 -2.40 -1.91
CA GLY A 63 -8.72 -2.88 -3.28
C GLY A 63 -8.41 -4.36 -3.43
N THR A 64 -8.42 -4.81 -4.69
CA THR A 64 -8.22 -6.22 -5.07
C THR A 64 -6.88 -6.48 -5.76
N SER A 65 -6.18 -5.44 -6.22
CA SER A 65 -4.98 -5.54 -7.08
C SER A 65 -3.69 -4.97 -6.46
N LEU A 66 -3.72 -3.79 -5.85
CA LEU A 66 -2.58 -3.15 -5.18
C LEU A 66 -3.02 -2.68 -3.79
N LEU A 67 -2.37 -3.19 -2.74
CA LEU A 67 -2.75 -2.99 -1.35
C LEU A 67 -1.99 -1.79 -0.77
N TYR A 68 -2.36 -0.59 -1.22
CA TYR A 68 -1.83 0.63 -0.62
C TYR A 68 -2.30 0.76 0.82
N ALA A 69 -1.38 1.14 1.71
CA ALA A 69 -1.71 1.50 3.08
C ALA A 69 -2.63 2.74 3.09
N TYR A 70 -3.71 2.67 3.88
CA TYR A 70 -4.58 3.81 4.13
C TYR A 70 -4.91 3.92 5.61
N VAL A 71 -5.31 5.11 6.03
CA VAL A 71 -5.85 5.40 7.36
C VAL A 71 -7.19 6.11 7.20
N SER A 72 -8.09 5.91 8.16
CA SER A 72 -9.33 6.68 8.24
C SER A 72 -9.12 7.85 9.18
N VAL A 73 -9.17 9.07 8.65
CA VAL A 73 -9.01 10.31 9.42
C VAL A 73 -10.29 11.12 9.38
N LYS A 74 -10.60 11.83 10.47
CA LYS A 74 -11.66 12.83 10.47
C LYS A 74 -11.09 14.15 9.93
N THR A 75 -11.72 14.70 8.90
CA THR A 75 -11.32 16.01 8.35
C THR A 75 -11.74 17.14 9.29
N ASP A 76 -11.18 18.32 9.07
CA ASP A 76 -11.52 19.53 9.84
C ASP A 76 -13.00 19.91 9.67
N MET A 77 -13.60 19.56 8.52
CA MET A 77 -15.04 19.72 8.25
C MET A 77 -15.92 18.64 8.89
N GLY A 78 -15.33 17.67 9.58
CA GLY A 78 -16.03 16.62 10.31
C GLY A 78 -16.33 15.34 9.54
N ASN A 79 -15.96 15.25 8.26
CA ASN A 79 -16.18 14.07 7.42
C ASN A 79 -15.11 12.99 7.66
N ILE A 80 -15.43 11.73 7.37
CA ILE A 80 -14.44 10.64 7.38
C ILE A 80 -13.76 10.55 6.02
N TRP A 81 -12.44 10.63 6.02
CA TRP A 81 -11.60 10.54 4.83
C TRP A 81 -10.71 9.29 4.89
N SER A 82 -10.85 8.42 3.90
CA SER A 82 -9.93 7.28 3.67
C SER A 82 -8.68 7.80 2.94
N LEU A 83 -7.66 8.16 3.72
CA LEU A 83 -6.43 8.79 3.24
C LEU A 83 -5.34 7.73 3.04
N LYS A 84 -4.75 7.70 1.83
CA LYS A 84 -3.56 6.88 1.54
C LYS A 84 -2.33 7.46 2.25
N VAL A 85 -1.55 6.61 2.90
CA VAL A 85 -0.42 7.04 3.75
C VAL A 85 0.65 7.79 2.96
N HIS A 86 1.11 7.28 1.80
CA HIS A 86 2.06 8.01 0.95
C HIS A 86 1.57 9.40 0.52
N ARG A 87 0.24 9.58 0.35
CA ARG A 87 -0.31 10.91 0.03
C ARG A 87 -0.23 11.83 1.24
N ALA A 88 -0.53 11.32 2.44
CA ALA A 88 -0.39 12.08 3.68
C ALA A 88 1.06 12.59 3.83
N VAL A 89 2.04 11.70 3.68
CA VAL A 89 3.47 12.04 3.76
C VAL A 89 3.84 13.13 2.75
N MET A 90 3.55 12.92 1.46
CA MET A 90 3.93 13.88 0.43
C MET A 90 3.21 15.22 0.58
N MET A 91 1.92 15.23 0.94
CA MET A 91 1.17 16.47 1.17
C MET A 91 1.73 17.28 2.34
N ALA A 92 2.25 16.63 3.38
CA ALA A 92 2.77 17.30 4.57
C ALA A 92 4.23 17.77 4.39
N PHE A 93 5.08 16.98 3.73
CA PHE A 93 6.51 17.24 3.65
C PHE A 93 7.00 17.81 2.31
N ASN A 94 6.32 17.50 1.21
CA ASN A 94 6.70 17.93 -0.13
C ASN A 94 5.45 18.31 -0.96
N PRO A 95 4.69 19.34 -0.56
CA PRO A 95 3.47 19.72 -1.25
C PRO A 95 3.78 20.18 -2.67
N THR A 96 2.97 19.72 -3.63
CA THR A 96 3.03 20.19 -5.02
C THR A 96 1.88 21.13 -5.31
N VAL A 97 2.10 22.11 -6.18
CA VAL A 97 1.05 22.97 -6.74
C VAL A 97 0.35 22.32 -7.94
N ASP A 98 0.97 21.30 -8.53
CA ASP A 98 0.44 20.60 -9.69
C ASP A 98 -0.40 19.39 -9.27
N ASN A 99 -1.71 19.54 -9.36
CA ASN A 99 -2.69 18.51 -9.03
C ASN A 99 -2.68 17.31 -10.00
N ALA A 100 -1.99 17.41 -11.15
CA ALA A 100 -1.88 16.33 -12.12
C ALA A 100 -0.74 15.34 -11.79
N MET A 101 0.13 15.65 -10.84
CA MET A 101 1.21 14.76 -10.44
C MET A 101 0.70 13.55 -9.64
N GLU A 102 1.33 12.42 -9.88
CA GLU A 102 1.13 11.17 -9.15
C GLU A 102 2.31 10.90 -8.22
N ILE A 103 2.09 10.11 -7.17
CA ILE A 103 3.16 9.68 -6.27
C ILE A 103 3.60 8.28 -6.69
N ASP A 104 4.92 8.12 -6.83
CA ASP A 104 5.58 6.85 -7.13
C ASP A 104 6.47 6.43 -5.95
N HIS A 105 6.49 5.12 -5.69
CA HIS A 105 7.40 4.48 -4.75
C HIS A 105 8.66 4.07 -5.51
N ILE A 106 9.82 4.60 -5.15
CA ILE A 106 11.08 4.42 -5.88
C ILE A 106 11.50 2.95 -5.92
N ASP A 107 11.41 2.26 -4.78
CA ASP A 107 11.63 0.81 -4.66
C ASP A 107 10.48 -0.04 -5.23
N GLY A 108 9.36 0.61 -5.57
CA GLY A 108 8.14 -0.02 -6.03
C GLY A 108 7.41 -0.85 -4.97
N ASN A 109 7.70 -0.64 -3.69
CA ASN A 109 7.04 -1.21 -2.52
C ASN A 109 6.02 -0.24 -1.92
N VAL A 110 4.75 -0.57 -2.11
CA VAL A 110 3.62 0.26 -1.67
C VAL A 110 3.45 0.36 -0.14
N LEU A 111 4.18 -0.44 0.63
CA LEU A 111 4.25 -0.36 2.09
C LEU A 111 5.41 0.53 2.58
N ASN A 112 6.43 0.76 1.76
CA ASN A 112 7.55 1.62 2.14
C ASN A 112 7.16 3.08 1.92
N ASN A 113 6.40 3.63 2.86
CA ASN A 113 5.89 5.02 2.78
C ASN A 113 6.85 6.04 3.40
N ARG A 114 8.14 5.70 3.53
CA ARG A 114 9.18 6.66 3.94
C ARG A 114 9.29 7.78 2.91
N LEU A 115 9.47 9.01 3.39
CA LEU A 115 9.52 10.22 2.54
C LEU A 115 10.58 10.12 1.44
N ASP A 116 11.75 9.59 1.77
CA ASP A 116 12.89 9.40 0.85
C ASP A 116 12.62 8.35 -0.24
N ASN A 117 11.68 7.44 -0.04
CA ASN A 117 11.24 6.45 -1.02
C ASN A 117 10.09 6.95 -1.90
N LEU A 118 9.57 8.16 -1.67
CA LEU A 118 8.46 8.72 -2.43
C LEU A 118 8.93 9.85 -3.34
N ARG A 119 8.34 9.92 -4.54
CA ARG A 119 8.57 11.03 -5.48
C ARG A 119 7.31 11.40 -6.24
N TRP A 120 7.23 12.67 -6.61
CA TRP A 120 6.26 13.13 -7.59
C TRP A 120 6.70 12.72 -9.00
N VAL A 121 5.77 12.23 -9.78
CA VAL A 121 5.95 11.88 -11.19
C VAL A 121 4.73 12.32 -11.99
N THR A 122 4.93 12.63 -13.27
CA THR A 122 3.80 12.77 -14.19
C THR A 122 3.13 11.42 -14.45
N HIS A 123 1.88 11.45 -14.89
CA HIS A 123 1.16 10.22 -15.27
C HIS A 123 1.91 9.42 -16.35
N ALA A 124 2.52 10.10 -17.32
CA ALA A 124 3.29 9.49 -18.40
C ALA A 124 4.54 8.77 -17.88
N GLU A 125 5.27 9.39 -16.95
CA GLU A 125 6.42 8.79 -16.29
C GLU A 125 6.04 7.59 -15.45
N ASN A 126 4.95 7.67 -14.66
CA ASN A 126 4.47 6.54 -13.87
C ASN A 126 4.10 5.36 -14.77
N CYS A 127 3.39 5.61 -15.87
CA CYS A 127 3.05 4.59 -16.86
C CYS A 127 4.30 3.93 -17.45
N ARG A 128 5.31 4.72 -17.81
CA ARG A 128 6.58 4.23 -18.36
C ARG A 128 7.35 3.40 -17.34
N ALA A 129 7.49 3.88 -16.10
CA ALA A 129 8.17 3.19 -15.01
C ALA A 129 7.51 1.82 -14.74
N ARG A 130 6.18 1.78 -14.65
CA ARG A 130 5.40 0.54 -14.50
C ARG A 130 5.61 -0.44 -15.65
N ALA A 131 5.68 0.06 -16.88
CA ALA A 131 5.92 -0.78 -18.05
C ALA A 131 7.32 -1.41 -18.01
N ILE A 132 8.35 -0.64 -17.67
CA ILE A 132 9.74 -1.11 -17.53
C ILE A 132 9.84 -2.14 -16.41
N LYS A 133 9.30 -1.83 -15.21
CA LYS A 133 9.28 -2.77 -14.08
C LYS A 133 8.63 -4.09 -14.47
N ARG A 134 7.46 -4.04 -15.11
CA ARG A 134 6.75 -5.23 -15.58
C ARG A 134 7.56 -6.06 -16.58
N GLN A 135 8.37 -5.44 -17.44
CA GLN A 135 9.25 -6.16 -18.34
C GLN A 135 10.39 -6.86 -17.59
N LYS A 136 11.00 -6.18 -16.61
CA LYS A 136 12.03 -6.77 -15.73
C LYS A 136 11.46 -7.95 -14.94
N ASP A 137 10.32 -7.77 -14.28
CA ASP A 137 9.64 -8.82 -13.52
C ASP A 137 9.31 -10.05 -14.39
N LYS A 138 8.94 -9.81 -15.66
CA LYS A 138 8.68 -10.89 -16.62
C LYS A 138 9.95 -11.66 -16.97
N LYS A 139 11.06 -10.95 -17.22
CA LYS A 139 12.38 -11.58 -17.47
C LYS A 139 12.87 -12.36 -16.25
N ALA A 140 12.62 -11.87 -15.05
CA ALA A 140 12.97 -12.52 -13.79
C ALA A 140 11.99 -13.64 -13.37
N GLY A 141 10.93 -13.91 -14.13
CA GLY A 141 9.93 -14.95 -13.80
C GLY A 141 9.00 -14.61 -12.64
N VAL A 142 9.07 -13.39 -12.08
CA VAL A 142 8.24 -12.92 -10.96
C VAL A 142 6.78 -12.73 -11.39
N VAL A 143 6.55 -12.32 -12.65
CA VAL A 143 5.21 -12.23 -13.23
C VAL A 143 5.08 -13.09 -14.48
N SER A 144 4.02 -13.89 -14.52
CA SER A 144 3.65 -14.66 -15.71
C SER A 144 3.30 -13.74 -16.89
N ALA A 145 3.56 -14.19 -18.11
CA ALA A 145 3.04 -13.54 -19.32
C ALA A 145 1.52 -13.29 -19.18
N ARG A 146 1.03 -12.20 -19.81
CA ARG A 146 -0.41 -11.86 -19.77
C ARG A 146 -1.19 -13.10 -20.22
N ARG A 147 -1.99 -13.68 -19.34
CA ARG A 147 -2.76 -14.89 -19.68
C ARG A 147 -3.65 -14.54 -20.86
N ARG A 148 -3.55 -15.31 -21.94
CA ARG A 148 -4.45 -15.17 -23.10
C ARG A 148 -5.89 -15.30 -22.60
N ARG A 149 -6.82 -14.56 -23.22
CA ARG A 149 -8.26 -14.78 -22.97
C ARG A 149 -8.57 -16.26 -23.25
N SER A 150 -9.51 -16.82 -22.48
CA SER A 150 -9.97 -18.18 -22.76
C SER A 150 -10.47 -18.26 -24.20
N THR A 151 -10.03 -19.28 -24.93
CA THR A 151 -10.61 -19.60 -26.24
C THR A 151 -11.98 -20.24 -26.11
N ARG A 152 -12.33 -20.76 -24.92
CA ARG A 152 -13.62 -21.37 -24.61
C ARG A 152 -14.60 -20.33 -24.05
N LYS A 153 -15.71 -20.10 -24.76
CA LYS A 153 -16.82 -19.21 -24.34
C LYS A 153 -17.38 -19.64 -22.99
N GLY A 154 -17.54 -18.70 -22.06
CA GLY A 154 -18.06 -18.97 -20.70
C GLY A 154 -17.03 -19.53 -19.71
N TYR A 155 -15.73 -19.54 -20.07
CA TYR A 155 -14.66 -20.00 -19.19
C TYR A 155 -13.54 -18.95 -19.09
N CYS A 156 -12.82 -18.95 -17.96
CA CYS A 156 -11.65 -18.09 -17.77
C CYS A 156 -10.38 -18.75 -18.32
N SER A 157 -9.26 -18.02 -18.35
CA SER A 157 -7.97 -18.54 -18.84
C SER A 157 -7.34 -19.67 -17.99
N ARG A 158 -7.98 -20.04 -16.88
CA ARG A 158 -7.69 -21.23 -16.05
C ARG A 158 -8.68 -22.37 -16.30
N ASN A 159 -9.52 -22.26 -17.31
CA ASN A 159 -10.60 -23.21 -17.61
C ASN A 159 -11.63 -23.35 -16.46
N HIS A 160 -11.80 -22.33 -15.61
CA HIS A 160 -12.90 -22.28 -14.66
C HIS A 160 -14.14 -21.69 -15.32
N LYS A 161 -15.33 -22.24 -15.03
CA LYS A 161 -16.61 -21.72 -15.50
C LYS A 161 -16.85 -20.29 -14.96
N LEU A 162 -17.24 -19.38 -15.85
CA LEU A 162 -17.62 -18.03 -15.50
C LEU A 162 -19.06 -18.01 -15.01
N GLN A 163 -19.35 -17.14 -14.04
CA GLN A 163 -20.71 -16.81 -13.66
C GLN A 163 -21.11 -15.49 -14.31
N THR A 164 -22.32 -15.44 -14.86
CA THR A 164 -22.93 -14.20 -15.36
C THR A 164 -23.85 -13.65 -14.28
N TYR A 165 -23.84 -12.33 -14.09
CA TYR A 165 -24.78 -11.67 -13.19
C TYR A 165 -26.09 -11.39 -13.93
N GLU A 166 -27.22 -11.80 -13.35
CA GLU A 166 -28.56 -11.57 -13.92
C GLU A 166 -28.77 -10.09 -14.25
N GLY A 167 -29.38 -9.82 -15.41
CA GLY A 167 -29.58 -8.46 -15.90
C GLY A 167 -28.32 -7.74 -16.40
N THR A 168 -27.17 -8.40 -16.48
CA THR A 168 -25.92 -7.78 -16.96
C THR A 168 -25.11 -8.69 -17.88
N ASN A 169 -24.25 -8.09 -18.71
CA ASN A 169 -23.25 -8.83 -19.48
C ASN A 169 -21.96 -9.11 -18.67
N ARG A 170 -21.96 -8.82 -17.37
CA ARG A 170 -20.78 -8.99 -16.52
C ARG A 170 -20.56 -10.46 -16.22
N GLN A 171 -19.35 -10.94 -16.51
CA GLN A 171 -18.91 -12.29 -16.16
C GLN A 171 -17.76 -12.23 -15.15
N ASP A 172 -17.83 -13.06 -14.11
CA ASP A 172 -16.73 -13.23 -13.16
C ASP A 172 -16.33 -14.69 -12.99
N CYS A 173 -15.10 -14.91 -12.55
CA CYS A 173 -14.62 -16.23 -12.19
C CYS A 173 -14.53 -16.33 -10.67
N ARG A 174 -15.55 -16.89 -10.02
CA ARG A 174 -15.60 -17.05 -8.55
C ARG A 174 -14.34 -17.70 -7.98
N GLN A 175 -13.82 -18.75 -8.63
CA GLN A 175 -12.61 -19.45 -8.16
C GLN A 175 -11.37 -18.55 -8.21
N CYS A 176 -11.16 -17.83 -9.31
CA CYS A 176 -10.04 -16.88 -9.41
C CYS A 176 -10.21 -15.72 -8.43
N ARG A 177 -11.44 -15.21 -8.27
CA ARG A 177 -11.76 -14.15 -7.30
C ARG A 177 -11.48 -14.61 -5.87
N LYS A 178 -11.93 -15.81 -5.49
CA LYS A 178 -11.65 -16.43 -4.18
C LYS A 178 -10.14 -16.55 -3.94
N ALA A 179 -9.38 -17.04 -4.92
CA ALA A 179 -7.93 -17.13 -4.82
C ALA A 179 -7.24 -15.76 -4.63
N ILE A 180 -7.72 -14.71 -5.32
CA ILE A 180 -7.22 -13.34 -5.13
C ILE A 180 -7.54 -12.83 -3.72
N LEU A 181 -8.76 -13.05 -3.24
CA LEU A 181 -9.17 -12.64 -1.88
C LEU A 181 -8.34 -13.36 -0.82
N GLU A 182 -8.13 -14.66 -0.97
CA GLU A 182 -7.34 -15.45 -0.01
C GLU A 182 -5.88 -15.01 0.02
N ARG A 183 -5.28 -14.74 -1.14
CA ARG A 183 -3.95 -14.11 -1.22
C ARG A 183 -3.91 -12.78 -0.48
N ASN A 184 -4.92 -11.93 -0.67
CA ASN A 184 -4.97 -10.64 0.00
C ASN A 184 -5.13 -10.80 1.52
N LYS A 185 -5.91 -11.78 2.01
CA LYS A 185 -5.98 -12.10 3.45
C LYS A 185 -4.63 -12.52 4.01
N ASN A 186 -3.92 -13.41 3.30
CA ASN A 186 -2.60 -13.86 3.75
C ASN A 186 -1.61 -12.69 3.87
N TYR A 187 -1.61 -11.77 2.91
CA TYR A 187 -0.82 -10.54 3.00
C TYR A 187 -1.16 -9.73 4.25
N VAL A 188 -2.44 -9.56 4.54
CA VAL A 188 -2.90 -8.76 5.68
C VAL A 188 -2.44 -9.40 6.99
N ASN A 189 -2.67 -10.70 7.14
CA ASN A 189 -2.39 -11.41 8.37
C ASN A 189 -0.89 -11.58 8.62
N LEU A 190 -0.09 -11.79 7.56
CA LEU A 190 1.34 -12.11 7.69
C LEU A 190 2.26 -10.88 7.62
N ILE A 191 1.79 -9.76 7.07
CA ILE A 191 2.63 -8.58 6.83
C ILE A 191 2.02 -7.34 7.48
N LEU A 192 0.77 -7.00 7.14
CA LEU A 192 0.20 -5.72 7.56
C LEU A 192 -0.11 -5.66 9.06
N TRP A 193 -0.67 -6.73 9.64
CA TRP A 193 -1.01 -6.75 11.06
C TRP A 193 0.21 -6.74 11.97
N PRO A 194 1.23 -7.61 11.78
CA PRO A 194 2.47 -7.53 12.55
C PRO A 194 3.14 -6.15 12.46
N LEU A 195 3.10 -5.52 11.27
CA LEU A 195 3.59 -4.15 11.08
C LEU A 195 2.79 -3.14 11.93
N ASN A 196 1.47 -3.22 11.91
CA ASN A 196 0.63 -2.32 12.71
C ASN A 196 0.87 -2.48 14.21
N ASP A 197 1.10 -3.71 14.68
CA ASP A 197 1.37 -3.97 16.10
C ASP A 197 2.70 -3.33 16.51
N LEU A 198 3.77 -3.58 15.74
CA LEU A 198 5.08 -2.97 16.00
C LEU A 198 5.05 -1.43 15.92
N MET A 199 4.35 -0.85 14.94
CA MET A 199 4.22 0.61 14.82
C MET A 199 3.55 1.27 16.03
N ARG A 200 2.69 0.53 16.75
CA ARG A 200 2.01 1.00 17.96
C ARG A 200 2.85 0.83 19.21
N GLU A 201 3.71 -0.19 19.25
CA GLU A 201 4.63 -0.42 20.37
C GLU A 201 5.73 0.64 20.42
N ILE A 202 6.18 1.13 19.26
CA ILE A 202 7.14 2.22 19.18
C ILE A 202 6.40 3.52 19.53
N PRO A 203 6.73 4.25 20.62
CA PRO A 203 6.12 5.54 20.86
C PRO A 203 6.60 6.58 19.85
N ARG A 204 5.92 7.72 19.78
CA ARG A 204 6.48 8.91 19.12
C ARG A 204 7.59 9.45 19.99
N ASN A 205 8.76 9.76 19.41
CA ASN A 205 9.85 10.41 20.14
C ASN A 205 9.38 11.81 20.62
N PRO A 206 9.33 12.07 21.94
CA PRO A 206 8.90 13.36 22.48
C PRO A 206 9.89 14.50 22.18
N ASP A 207 11.16 14.20 21.90
CA ASP A 207 12.18 15.21 21.60
C ASP A 207 12.10 15.71 20.15
N ASN A 208 11.46 14.95 19.26
CA ASN A 208 11.18 15.34 17.87
C ASN A 208 9.91 16.18 17.73
N MET A 209 9.46 16.82 18.83
CA MET A 209 8.34 17.75 18.85
C MET A 209 8.71 19.19 18.46
N LEU A 210 9.88 19.40 17.85
CA LEU A 210 10.35 20.73 17.46
C LEU A 210 9.61 21.29 16.24
N ALA A 211 8.85 22.36 16.52
CA ALA A 211 8.41 23.48 15.69
C ALA A 211 7.45 23.17 14.51
N ALA A 212 6.15 23.18 14.82
CA ALA A 212 5.10 23.68 13.92
C ALA A 212 4.12 24.53 14.72
#